data_AF-A0A444J9A0-F1
#
_entry.id   AF-A0A444J9A0-F1
#
_cell.length_a   1.000
_cell.length_b   1.000
_cell.length_c   1.000
_cell.angle_alpha   90.00
_cell.angle_beta   90.00
_cell.angle_gamma   90.00
#
_symmetry.space_group_name_H-M   'P 1'
#
loop_
_entity.id
_entity.type
_entity.pdbx_description
1 polymer ?
#
loop_
_entity_poly.entity_id
_entity_poly.type
_entity_poly.pdbx_seq_one_letter_code
_entity_poly.pdbx_strand_id
1 'polypeptide(L)'
;KIDPLSSITGRLSRDKYLTKQIPEYPVMQYANKNLPDSAKILCLFLGWRGYYLDRPHLFDSHSTPDLLLFWLGQPESSIETVLQNLQEQQISHLLIRTDLTTQWLHNGENHRQELWNLLSRNHLIAVHTHLNYILYQINFRSVR
;
A
#
# COMPACT_ATOMS: atom_id res chain seq x y z
N LYS A 1 37.17 -16.97 -19.75
CA LYS A 1 36.29 -16.36 -20.77
C LYS A 1 35.07 -15.84 -20.01
N ILE A 2 34.93 -14.52 -19.85
CA ILE A 2 33.87 -13.92 -19.02
C ILE A 2 32.65 -13.73 -19.94
N ASP A 3 31.50 -14.27 -19.52
CA ASP A 3 30.27 -14.30 -20.32
C ASP A 3 29.57 -12.92 -20.25
N PRO A 4 29.44 -12.17 -21.37
CA PRO A 4 28.89 -10.82 -21.37
C PRO A 4 27.39 -10.74 -21.02
N LEU A 5 26.69 -11.88 -21.04
CA LEU A 5 25.28 -11.95 -20.66
C LEU A 5 25.07 -11.83 -19.15
N SER A 6 26.12 -12.11 -18.35
CA SER A 6 26.02 -12.09 -16.89
C SER A 6 25.74 -10.68 -16.33
N SER A 7 26.14 -9.63 -17.05
CA SER A 7 25.90 -8.24 -16.68
C SER A 7 24.43 -7.82 -16.85
N ILE A 8 23.72 -8.44 -17.81
CA ILE A 8 22.25 -8.35 -17.94
C ILE A 8 21.58 -9.29 -16.92
N THR A 9 22.22 -10.42 -16.60
CA THR A 9 21.70 -11.36 -15.58
C THR A 9 21.80 -10.85 -14.16
N GLY A 10 22.70 -9.92 -13.83
CA GLY A 10 22.91 -9.44 -12.46
C GLY A 10 21.68 -8.78 -11.84
N ARG A 11 20.92 -8.02 -12.65
CA ARG A 11 19.65 -7.42 -12.23
C ARG A 11 18.55 -8.47 -12.13
N LEU A 12 18.47 -9.38 -13.10
CA LEU A 12 17.52 -10.49 -13.06
C LEU A 12 17.79 -11.43 -11.87
N SER A 13 19.04 -11.67 -11.52
CA SER A 13 19.45 -12.48 -10.37
C SER A 13 19.18 -11.75 -9.06
N ARG A 14 19.42 -10.43 -9.01
CA ARG A 14 19.07 -9.59 -7.86
C ARG A 14 17.56 -9.60 -7.65
N ASP A 15 16.78 -9.29 -8.68
CA ASP A 15 15.32 -9.25 -8.60
C ASP A 15 14.76 -10.63 -8.21
N LYS A 16 15.27 -11.73 -8.81
CA LYS A 16 14.90 -13.10 -8.42
C LYS A 16 15.27 -13.42 -6.98
N TYR A 17 16.41 -12.96 -6.50
CA TYR A 17 16.83 -13.13 -5.11
C TYR A 17 15.94 -12.34 -4.16
N LEU A 18 15.70 -11.05 -4.44
CA LEU A 18 14.86 -10.18 -3.62
C LEU A 18 13.42 -10.67 -3.58
N THR A 19 12.84 -11.10 -4.69
CA THR A 19 11.49 -11.72 -4.72
C THR A 19 11.39 -12.93 -3.80
N LYS A 20 12.47 -13.71 -3.63
CA LYS A 20 12.47 -14.86 -2.71
C LYS A 20 12.61 -14.46 -1.24
N GLN A 21 13.32 -13.36 -0.95
CA GLN A 21 13.65 -12.94 0.41
C GLN A 21 12.66 -11.92 0.98
N ILE A 22 12.02 -11.13 0.12
CA ILE A 22 11.20 -9.98 0.47
C ILE A 22 9.85 -10.14 -0.23
N PRO A 23 8.85 -10.70 0.47
CA PRO A 23 7.55 -11.00 -0.11
C PRO A 23 6.85 -9.81 -0.78
N GLU A 24 7.05 -8.59 -0.26
CA GLU A 24 6.46 -7.37 -0.82
C GLU A 24 7.22 -6.79 -2.03
N TYR A 25 8.44 -7.24 -2.30
CA TYR A 25 9.30 -6.69 -3.34
C TYR A 25 8.66 -6.70 -4.74
N PRO A 26 7.95 -7.76 -5.19
CA PRO A 26 7.30 -7.75 -6.49
C PRO A 26 6.27 -6.63 -6.65
N VAL A 27 5.55 -6.28 -5.58
CA VAL A 27 4.58 -5.18 -5.60
C VAL A 27 5.26 -3.82 -5.67
N MET A 28 6.38 -3.65 -4.95
CA MET A 28 7.21 -2.44 -5.05
C MET A 28 7.79 -2.28 -6.44
N GLN A 29 8.27 -3.38 -7.02
CA GLN A 29 8.81 -3.37 -8.37
C GLN A 29 7.75 -3.02 -9.42
N TYR A 30 6.52 -3.52 -9.25
CA TYR A 30 5.39 -3.11 -10.08
C TYR A 30 5.13 -1.61 -9.93
N ALA A 31 5.08 -1.09 -8.70
CA ALA A 31 4.84 0.32 -8.44
C ALA A 31 5.87 1.22 -9.13
N ASN A 32 7.16 0.90 -8.99
CA ASN A 32 8.26 1.67 -9.58
C ASN A 32 8.26 1.66 -11.12
N LYS A 33 7.66 0.65 -11.75
CA LYS A 33 7.61 0.51 -13.22
C LYS A 33 6.37 1.14 -13.83
N ASN A 34 5.25 1.17 -13.11
CA ASN A 34 3.93 1.46 -13.69
C ASN A 34 3.26 2.72 -13.14
N LEU A 35 3.65 3.19 -11.95
CA LEU A 35 3.06 4.41 -11.39
C LEU A 35 3.84 5.65 -11.82
N PRO A 36 3.18 6.82 -11.96
CA PRO A 36 3.89 8.07 -12.17
C PRO A 36 4.78 8.42 -10.96
N ASP A 37 5.84 9.21 -11.17
CA ASP A 37 6.78 9.59 -10.11
C ASP A 37 6.13 10.35 -8.96
N SER A 38 5.01 11.05 -9.23
CA SER A 38 4.21 11.77 -8.23
C SER A 38 3.28 10.86 -7.41
N ALA A 39 3.20 9.55 -7.70
CA ALA A 39 2.32 8.64 -6.98
C ALA A 39 2.81 8.43 -5.54
N LYS A 40 2.17 9.11 -4.58
CA LYS A 40 2.44 8.90 -3.16
C LYS A 40 1.71 7.67 -2.64
N ILE A 41 2.46 6.75 -2.03
CA ILE A 41 1.98 5.45 -1.55
C ILE A 41 1.95 5.43 -0.02
N LEU A 42 0.79 5.15 0.57
CA LEU A 42 0.69 4.86 2.01
C LEU A 42 0.85 3.36 2.24
N CYS A 43 1.87 2.97 3.00
CA CYS A 43 2.23 1.58 3.26
C CYS A 43 1.67 1.12 4.60
N LEU A 44 0.77 0.12 4.59
CA LEU A 44 0.12 -0.41 5.80
C LEU A 44 0.71 -1.78 6.14
N PHE A 45 1.23 -1.90 7.37
CA PHE A 45 1.79 -3.15 7.91
C PHE A 45 3.00 -3.71 7.14
N LEU A 46 3.84 -2.82 6.59
CA LEU A 46 5.08 -3.19 5.89
C LEU A 46 6.33 -3.21 6.79
N GLY A 47 6.26 -2.68 8.01
CA GLY A 47 7.37 -2.67 8.96
C GLY A 47 8.57 -1.84 8.49
N TRP A 48 8.33 -0.65 7.93
CA TRP A 48 9.36 0.27 7.41
C TRP A 48 10.18 -0.27 6.21
N ARG A 49 9.77 -1.38 5.60
CA ARG A 49 10.52 -2.05 4.51
C ARG A 49 10.29 -1.47 3.11
N GLY A 50 10.12 -0.16 2.96
CA GLY A 50 9.88 0.49 1.65
C GLY A 50 11.15 0.96 0.93
N TYR A 51 12.34 0.51 1.34
CA TYR A 51 13.62 0.88 0.74
C TYR A 51 13.79 0.47 -0.75
N TYR A 52 12.88 -0.33 -1.29
CA TYR A 52 12.81 -0.65 -2.72
C TYR A 52 11.66 0.05 -3.45
N LEU A 53 10.97 1.00 -2.81
CA LEU A 53 10.03 1.90 -3.48
C LEU A 53 10.75 3.16 -3.96
N ASP A 54 10.74 3.36 -5.27
CA ASP A 54 11.26 4.56 -5.94
C ASP A 54 10.14 5.62 -6.06
N ARG A 55 9.15 5.57 -5.16
CA ARG A 55 7.98 6.45 -5.12
C ARG A 55 7.88 7.13 -3.76
N PRO A 56 7.37 8.38 -3.69
CA PRO A 56 7.07 9.01 -2.42
C PRO A 56 6.19 8.07 -1.58
N HIS A 57 6.58 7.81 -0.33
CA HIS A 57 5.84 6.90 0.51
C HIS A 57 5.85 7.30 1.98
N LEU A 58 4.81 6.87 2.67
CA LEU A 58 4.66 6.97 4.12
C LEU A 58 4.39 5.57 4.68
N PHE A 59 4.79 5.32 5.91
CA PHE A 59 4.41 4.10 6.63
C PHE A 59 3.36 4.46 7.65
N ASP A 60 2.23 3.77 7.55
CA ASP A 60 1.19 3.85 8.54
C ASP A 60 1.55 2.96 9.74
N SER A 61 1.24 3.44 10.94
CA SER A 61 1.36 2.69 12.17
C SER A 61 0.29 3.17 13.14
N HIS A 62 -0.16 2.30 14.05
CA HIS A 62 -1.14 2.69 15.08
C HIS A 62 -0.67 3.83 15.98
N SER A 63 0.65 4.05 16.06
CA SER A 63 1.26 5.13 16.84
C SER A 63 1.48 6.41 16.02
N THR A 64 1.24 6.38 14.71
CA THR A 64 1.37 7.57 13.87
C THR A 64 0.04 8.30 13.86
N PRO A 65 -0.09 9.44 14.56
CA PRO A 65 -1.28 10.25 14.43
C PRO A 65 -1.42 10.70 12.97
N ASP A 66 -2.65 11.01 12.57
CA ASP A 66 -2.94 11.62 11.27
C ASP A 66 -2.63 10.74 10.05
N LEU A 67 -2.81 9.43 10.16
CA LEU A 67 -2.82 8.50 9.02
C LEU A 67 -4.04 7.57 9.06
N LEU A 68 -4.17 6.74 8.03
CA LEU A 68 -5.38 5.96 7.74
C LEU A 68 -5.79 5.05 8.90
N LEU A 69 -4.85 4.34 9.53
CA LEU A 69 -5.17 3.47 10.66
C LEU A 69 -5.72 4.24 11.86
N PHE A 70 -5.22 5.44 12.11
CA PHE A 70 -5.71 6.33 13.17
C PHE A 70 -7.12 6.84 12.84
N TRP A 71 -7.35 7.35 11.63
CA TRP A 71 -8.66 7.87 11.20
C TRP A 71 -9.73 6.79 11.24
N LEU A 72 -9.45 5.59 10.72
CA LEU A 72 -10.39 4.47 10.75
C LEU A 72 -10.71 3.99 12.18
N GLY A 73 -9.89 4.34 13.17
CA GLY A 73 -10.11 4.01 14.57
C GLY A 73 -10.90 5.06 15.35
N GLN A 74 -11.14 6.25 14.79
CA GLN A 74 -11.88 7.31 15.48
C GLN A 74 -13.40 7.13 15.31
N PRO A 75 -14.20 7.13 16.39
CA PRO A 75 -15.66 6.95 16.32
C PRO A 75 -16.39 7.98 15.46
N GLU A 76 -15.85 9.20 15.35
CA GLU A 76 -16.42 10.31 14.61
C GLU A 76 -16.00 10.37 13.13
N SER A 77 -15.13 9.45 12.69
CA SER A 77 -14.69 9.42 11.30
C SER A 77 -15.80 9.01 10.35
N SER A 78 -15.80 9.61 9.16
CA SER A 78 -16.66 9.22 8.05
C SER A 78 -15.80 8.87 6.84
N ILE A 79 -16.42 8.27 5.81
CA ILE A 79 -15.70 7.98 4.58
C ILE A 79 -15.24 9.26 3.88
N GLU A 80 -16.03 10.33 3.96
CA GLU A 80 -15.72 11.64 3.40
C GLU A 80 -14.49 12.26 4.09
N THR A 81 -14.41 12.22 5.42
CA THR A 81 -13.25 12.76 6.15
C THR A 81 -11.99 11.96 5.86
N VAL A 82 -12.08 10.62 5.79
CA VAL A 82 -10.96 9.75 5.41
C VAL A 82 -10.45 10.08 4.00
N LEU A 83 -11.34 10.22 3.02
CA LEU A 83 -10.98 10.55 1.65
C LEU A 83 -10.39 11.97 1.53
N GLN A 84 -10.97 12.94 2.24
CA GLN A 84 -10.44 14.29 2.30
C GLN A 84 -9.02 14.29 2.85
N ASN A 85 -8.76 13.60 3.96
CA ASN A 85 -7.42 13.53 4.56
C ASN A 85 -6.41 12.84 3.63
N LEU A 86 -6.80 11.75 2.96
CA LEU A 86 -5.98 11.09 1.94
C LEU A 86 -5.63 12.06 0.80
N GLN A 87 -6.60 12.84 0.34
CA GLN A 87 -6.42 13.82 -0.74
C GLN A 87 -5.53 15.00 -0.32
N GLU A 88 -5.74 15.56 0.87
CA GLU A 88 -4.94 16.66 1.43
C GLU A 88 -3.47 16.25 1.60
N GLN A 89 -3.24 15.00 2.01
CA GLN A 89 -1.88 14.44 2.07
C GLN A 89 -1.33 13.98 0.71
N GLN A 90 -2.09 14.15 -0.36
CA GLN A 90 -1.75 13.75 -1.74
C GLN A 90 -1.46 12.24 -1.87
N ILE A 91 -2.04 11.41 -1.00
CA ILE A 91 -1.89 9.96 -1.04
C ILE A 91 -2.77 9.44 -2.17
N SER A 92 -2.16 8.72 -3.11
CA SER A 92 -2.84 8.23 -4.33
C SER A 92 -3.01 6.72 -4.35
N HIS A 93 -2.20 6.00 -3.57
CA HIS A 93 -2.17 4.54 -3.55
C HIS A 93 -2.01 4.03 -2.12
N LEU A 94 -2.54 2.83 -1.87
CA LEU A 94 -2.27 2.07 -0.65
C LEU A 94 -1.49 0.82 -1.02
N LEU A 95 -0.41 0.53 -0.30
CA LEU A 95 0.26 -0.76 -0.35
C LEU A 95 0.03 -1.46 0.99
N ILE A 96 -0.80 -2.51 0.99
CA ILE A 96 -1.21 -3.17 2.23
C ILE A 96 -0.67 -4.59 2.31
N ARG A 97 -0.41 -5.05 3.53
CA ARG A 97 -0.30 -6.47 3.86
C ARG A 97 -1.64 -6.99 4.36
N THR A 98 -2.31 -7.83 3.57
CA THR A 98 -3.71 -8.22 3.73
C THR A 98 -3.95 -9.05 4.98
N ASP A 99 -3.09 -10.01 5.31
CA ASP A 99 -3.24 -10.86 6.50
C ASP A 99 -3.24 -10.05 7.79
N LEU A 100 -2.31 -9.10 7.91
CA LEU A 100 -2.24 -8.21 9.08
C LEU A 100 -3.35 -7.16 9.08
N THR A 101 -3.75 -6.66 7.91
CA THR A 101 -4.89 -5.73 7.81
C THR A 101 -6.18 -6.41 8.27
N THR A 102 -6.44 -7.63 7.80
CA THR A 102 -7.61 -8.44 8.21
C THR A 102 -7.57 -8.71 9.71
N GLN A 103 -6.44 -9.14 10.26
CA GLN A 103 -6.29 -9.35 11.71
C GLN A 103 -6.56 -8.07 12.50
N TRP A 104 -6.03 -6.94 12.07
CA TRP A 104 -6.25 -5.66 12.72
C TRP A 104 -7.72 -5.23 12.69
N LEU A 105 -8.39 -5.38 11.54
CA LEU A 105 -9.82 -5.07 11.41
C LEU A 105 -10.67 -5.92 12.34
N HIS A 106 -10.43 -7.24 12.37
CA HIS A 106 -11.15 -8.16 13.26
C HIS A 106 -10.95 -7.84 14.75
N ASN A 107 -9.77 -7.37 15.13
CA ASN A 107 -9.42 -7.10 16.54
C ASN A 107 -9.91 -5.75 17.06
N GLY A 108 -10.94 -5.15 16.47
CA GLY A 108 -11.57 -4.01 17.11
C GLY A 108 -12.88 -3.60 16.47
N GLU A 109 -13.26 -2.36 16.74
CA GLU A 109 -14.66 -1.96 16.73
C GLU A 109 -15.31 -2.08 15.34
N ASN A 110 -16.62 -2.36 15.34
CA ASN A 110 -17.40 -2.57 14.12
C ASN A 110 -17.33 -1.34 13.19
N HIS A 111 -17.34 -0.13 13.75
CA HIS A 111 -17.23 1.12 13.00
C HIS A 111 -16.01 1.14 12.07
N ARG A 112 -14.85 0.71 12.57
CA ARG A 112 -13.62 0.60 11.78
C ARG A 112 -13.77 -0.36 10.61
N GLN A 113 -14.40 -1.52 10.84
CA GLN A 113 -14.64 -2.52 9.81
C GLN A 113 -15.60 -2.00 8.74
N GLU A 114 -16.65 -1.27 9.15
CA GLU A 114 -17.62 -0.62 8.26
C GLU A 114 -16.95 0.43 7.38
N LEU A 115 -16.15 1.33 7.94
CA LEU A 115 -15.41 2.33 7.17
C LEU A 115 -14.41 1.69 6.19
N TRP A 116 -13.67 0.67 6.62
CA TRP A 116 -12.79 -0.08 5.72
C TRP A 116 -13.58 -0.74 4.58
N ASN A 117 -14.76 -1.31 4.86
CA ASN A 117 -15.61 -1.91 3.84
C ASN A 117 -16.11 -0.87 2.82
N LEU A 118 -16.50 0.32 3.27
CA LEU A 118 -16.88 1.42 2.38
C LEU A 118 -15.71 1.89 1.52
N LEU A 119 -14.55 2.13 2.12
CA LEU A 119 -13.33 2.53 1.42
C LEU A 119 -12.94 1.48 0.37
N SER A 120 -12.82 0.22 0.79
CA SER A 120 -12.34 -0.86 -0.07
C SER A 120 -13.28 -1.19 -1.23
N ARG A 121 -14.61 -1.12 -1.04
CA ARG A 121 -15.58 -1.43 -2.09
C ARG A 121 -15.77 -0.29 -3.09
N ASN A 122 -15.73 0.95 -2.61
CA ASN A 122 -16.17 2.10 -3.41
C ASN A 122 -14.99 2.92 -3.95
N HIS A 123 -13.84 2.89 -3.26
CA HIS A 123 -12.72 3.80 -3.53
C HIS A 123 -11.39 3.11 -3.80
N LEU A 124 -11.24 1.81 -3.53
CA LEU A 124 -9.98 1.09 -3.79
C LEU A 124 -10.09 0.20 -5.02
N ILE A 125 -9.18 0.40 -5.96
CA ILE A 125 -9.04 -0.44 -7.16
C ILE A 125 -7.72 -1.20 -7.05
N ALA A 126 -7.78 -2.54 -6.97
CA ALA A 126 -6.56 -3.35 -6.93
C ALA A 126 -5.86 -3.27 -8.29
N VAL A 127 -4.64 -2.72 -8.32
CA VAL A 127 -3.84 -2.59 -9.54
C VAL A 127 -2.75 -3.67 -9.64
N HIS A 128 -2.31 -4.21 -8.50
CA HIS A 128 -1.39 -5.35 -8.46
C HIS A 128 -1.49 -6.14 -7.15
N THR A 129 -1.29 -7.45 -7.25
CA THR A 129 -1.34 -8.37 -6.09
C THR A 129 -0.18 -9.36 -6.17
N HIS A 130 0.48 -9.61 -5.04
CA HIS A 130 1.46 -10.67 -4.90
C HIS A 130 1.44 -11.23 -3.47
N LEU A 131 1.19 -12.53 -3.32
CA LEU A 131 1.01 -13.18 -2.01
C LEU A 131 -0.04 -12.41 -1.17
N ASN A 132 0.32 -12.00 0.06
CA ASN A 132 -0.53 -11.23 0.96
C ASN A 132 -0.39 -9.71 0.76
N TYR A 133 0.13 -9.24 -0.38
CA TYR A 133 0.32 -7.81 -0.61
C TYR A 133 -0.53 -7.35 -1.78
N ILE A 134 -1.24 -6.24 -1.57
CA ILE A 134 -2.05 -5.61 -2.59
C ILE A 134 -1.67 -4.14 -2.69
N LEU A 135 -1.44 -3.69 -3.92
CA LEU A 135 -1.36 -2.29 -4.28
C LEU A 135 -2.72 -1.85 -4.80
N TYR A 136 -3.33 -0.91 -4.08
CA TYR A 136 -4.57 -0.25 -4.48
C TYR A 136 -4.28 1.13 -5.02
N GLN A 137 -4.98 1.51 -6.09
CA GLN A 137 -5.19 2.90 -6.47
C GLN A 137 -6.42 3.43 -5.73
N ILE A 138 -6.35 4.67 -5.23
CA ILE A 138 -7.48 5.36 -4.61
C ILE A 138 -8.24 6.14 -5.68
N ASN A 139 -9.55 5.91 -5.78
CA ASN A 139 -10.47 6.68 -6.60
C ASN A 139 -11.28 7.63 -5.72
N PHE A 140 -10.99 8.93 -5.83
CA PHE A 140 -11.67 9.99 -5.06
C PHE A 140 -13.05 10.38 -5.63
N ARG A 141 -13.47 9.83 -6.77
CA ARG A 141 -14.80 10.11 -7.31
C ARG A 141 -15.85 9.39 -6.48
N SER A 142 -16.87 10.12 -6.04
CA SER A 142 -18.03 9.54 -5.36
C SER A 142 -18.75 8.56 -6.29
N VAL A 143 -19.01 7.35 -5.80
CA VAL A 143 -19.88 6.38 -6.47
C VAL A 143 -21.31 6.92 -6.31
N ARG A 144 -21.89 7.40 -7.41
CA ARG A 144 -23.28 7.86 -7.47
C ARG A 144 -24.27 6.71 -7.29
#